data_AF-A0A3D5I0B7-F1
#
_entry.id   AF-A0A3D5I0B7-F1
#
_cell.length_a   1.000
_cell.length_b   1.000
_cell.length_c   1.000
_cell.angle_alpha   90.00
_cell.angle_beta   90.00
_cell.angle_gamma   90.00
#
_symmetry.space_group_name_H-M   'P 1'
#
loop_
_entity.id
_entity.type
_entity.pdbx_description
1 polymer ?
#
loop_
_entity_poly.entity_id
_entity_poly.type
_entity_poly.pdbx_seq_one_letter_code
_entity_poly.pdbx_strand_id
1 'polypeptide(L)'
;MKLQTSADLQRWLQAGGPGLLHLVPTMGALHQGHAALIRAARQQGGRVLVSVFVNPLQFSPNEDFARYPRRLEEDHALALEAGADALWAPQPEDVFPAGAAGLTQLAPAPELVANLCGPSRPGHFEGVCTVVSRLLALVQPSHLHLGEKDWQQLQVLRRLVRDLRWPVQIVPCPTLRERDGLPLSSRNAYLSVEQRQQAALLPQALAQGQQLLDAGQRQAEPLLRAVRALMEDGGLAVDYLQLVDLPRLQELEQVTGPALLAAAVRCGEARLIDHRVLMSRLPILAIDGPAGAGKSTVTRQVAHELGLTYLDTGAMYRGVTWLLQQRGFEPQEGEPLQALLADLELRFGPASGTEQTLLVNGVDAT
;
A
#
# COMPACT_ATOMS: atom_id res chain seq x y z
N MET A 1 8.67 24.01 -12.33
CA MET A 1 9.40 25.15 -11.70
C MET A 1 10.30 24.62 -10.60
N LYS A 2 11.51 25.16 -10.42
CA LYS A 2 12.41 24.80 -9.32
C LYS A 2 12.31 25.84 -8.20
N LEU A 3 12.07 25.39 -6.97
CA LEU A 3 11.92 26.21 -5.77
C LEU A 3 13.03 25.83 -4.78
N GLN A 4 13.82 26.78 -4.30
CA GLN A 4 15.01 26.47 -3.48
C GLN A 4 14.87 26.91 -2.02
N THR A 5 14.01 27.88 -1.74
CA THR A 5 13.82 28.43 -0.39
C THR A 5 12.38 28.29 0.09
N SER A 6 12.16 28.43 1.39
CA SER A 6 10.80 28.56 1.94
C SER A 6 10.03 29.74 1.32
N ALA A 7 10.71 30.84 1.00
CA ALA A 7 10.09 32.01 0.36
C ALA A 7 9.63 31.71 -1.07
N ASP A 8 10.38 30.91 -1.84
CA ASP A 8 9.96 30.46 -3.18
C ASP A 8 8.71 29.59 -3.08
N LEU A 9 8.69 28.65 -2.13
CA LEU A 9 7.54 27.79 -1.87
C LEU A 9 6.31 28.63 -1.53
N GLN A 10 6.40 29.55 -0.57
CA GLN A 10 5.27 30.38 -0.16
C GLN A 10 4.73 31.23 -1.33
N ARG A 11 5.60 31.85 -2.12
CA ARG A 11 5.19 32.59 -3.32
C ARG A 11 4.47 31.70 -4.33
N TRP A 12 4.97 30.49 -4.58
CA TRP A 12 4.34 29.55 -5.51
C TRP A 12 2.98 29.02 -4.99
N LEU A 13 2.88 28.73 -3.70
CA LEU A 13 1.64 28.29 -3.06
C LEU A 13 0.55 29.37 -3.18
N GLN A 14 0.89 30.61 -2.83
CA GLN A 14 0.00 31.79 -2.91
C GLN A 14 -0.44 32.07 -4.36
N ALA A 15 0.47 31.95 -5.33
CA ALA A 15 0.19 32.27 -6.72
C ALA A 15 -0.84 31.35 -7.39
N GLY A 16 -0.90 30.07 -7.01
CA GLY A 16 -1.81 29.12 -7.69
C GLY A 16 -3.22 29.00 -7.11
N GLY A 17 -3.60 29.88 -6.17
CA GLY A 17 -4.99 30.02 -5.71
C GLY A 17 -5.60 28.78 -5.04
N PRO A 18 -6.93 28.80 -4.80
CA PRO A 18 -7.65 27.67 -4.22
C PRO A 18 -7.73 26.50 -5.23
N GLY A 19 -7.42 25.29 -4.78
CA GLY A 19 -7.48 24.09 -5.61
C GLY A 19 -6.81 22.88 -4.96
N LEU A 20 -6.93 21.73 -5.60
CA LEU A 20 -6.25 20.51 -5.15
C LEU A 20 -4.74 20.68 -5.27
N LEU A 21 -4.04 20.43 -4.17
CA LEU A 21 -2.58 20.38 -4.12
C LEU A 21 -2.15 18.96 -3.74
N HIS A 22 -1.32 18.37 -4.58
CA HIS A 22 -0.73 17.06 -4.37
C HIS A 22 0.74 17.23 -3.99
N LEU A 23 1.16 16.57 -2.91
CA LEU A 23 2.56 16.50 -2.48
C LEU A 23 3.10 15.09 -2.73
N VAL A 24 4.24 15.01 -3.42
CA VAL A 24 5.04 13.79 -3.57
C VAL A 24 6.36 14.01 -2.83
N PRO A 25 6.49 13.58 -1.56
CA PRO A 25 7.72 13.76 -0.81
C PRO A 25 8.78 12.73 -1.21
N THR A 26 10.00 13.18 -1.46
CA THR A 26 11.13 12.33 -1.86
C THR A 26 12.42 12.79 -1.18
N MET A 27 13.44 11.92 -1.21
CA MET A 27 14.80 12.28 -0.82
C MET A 27 15.70 12.65 -2.02
N GLY A 28 15.14 12.79 -3.22
CA GLY A 28 15.91 12.97 -4.47
C GLY A 28 16.43 11.65 -5.05
N ALA A 29 17.34 11.75 -6.02
CA ALA A 29 17.78 10.63 -6.84
C ALA A 29 16.59 9.88 -7.44
N LEU A 30 15.73 10.66 -8.09
CA LEU A 30 14.47 10.21 -8.64
C LEU A 30 14.69 9.15 -9.71
N HIS A 31 13.71 8.27 -9.83
CA HIS A 31 13.71 7.16 -10.76
C HIS A 31 12.28 6.90 -11.23
N GLN A 32 12.08 5.94 -12.13
CA GLN A 32 10.77 5.69 -12.73
C GLN A 32 9.68 5.32 -11.70
N GLY A 33 10.05 4.72 -10.56
CA GLY A 33 9.15 4.59 -9.41
C GLY A 33 8.60 5.93 -8.91
N HIS A 34 9.45 6.92 -8.65
CA HIS A 34 9.02 8.27 -8.28
C HIS A 34 8.21 8.95 -9.40
N ALA A 35 8.61 8.79 -10.66
CA ALA A 35 7.85 9.29 -11.80
C ALA A 35 6.44 8.69 -11.88
N ALA A 36 6.23 7.45 -11.43
CA ALA A 36 4.89 6.85 -11.33
C ALA A 36 4.02 7.54 -10.26
N LEU A 37 4.59 7.90 -9.10
CA LEU A 37 3.87 8.67 -8.07
C LEU A 37 3.45 10.04 -8.60
N ILE A 38 4.35 10.74 -9.32
CA ILE A 38 4.07 12.06 -9.91
C ILE A 38 2.97 11.95 -10.97
N ARG A 39 3.02 10.94 -11.84
CA ARG A 39 1.97 10.69 -12.84
C ARG A 39 0.63 10.35 -12.19
N ALA A 40 0.62 9.53 -11.14
CA ALA A 40 -0.59 9.21 -10.37
C ALA A 40 -1.19 10.47 -9.73
N ALA A 41 -0.35 11.36 -9.18
CA ALA A 41 -0.79 12.65 -8.68
C ALA A 41 -1.39 13.51 -9.80
N ARG A 42 -0.73 13.61 -10.95
CA ARG A 42 -1.20 14.40 -12.09
C ARG A 42 -2.54 13.92 -12.64
N GLN A 43 -2.80 12.62 -12.64
CA GLN A 43 -4.06 12.03 -13.10
C GLN A 43 -5.26 12.42 -12.24
N GLN A 44 -5.05 12.83 -10.98
CA GLN A 44 -6.11 13.31 -10.08
C GLN A 44 -6.45 14.80 -10.28
N GLY A 45 -5.76 15.48 -11.20
CA GLY A 45 -5.91 16.92 -11.44
C GLY A 45 -5.13 17.78 -10.44
N GLY A 46 -5.43 19.08 -10.39
CA GLY A 46 -4.78 20.00 -9.45
C GLY A 46 -3.30 20.27 -9.75
N ARG A 47 -2.62 20.87 -8.76
CA ARG A 47 -1.19 21.18 -8.79
C ARG A 47 -0.39 20.07 -8.13
N VAL A 48 0.74 19.70 -8.73
CA VAL A 48 1.64 18.67 -8.23
C VAL A 48 2.97 19.30 -7.80
N LEU A 49 3.26 19.20 -6.50
CA LEU A 49 4.52 19.61 -5.90
C LEU A 49 5.33 18.37 -5.51
N VAL A 50 6.57 18.29 -5.98
CA VAL A 50 7.54 17.28 -5.53
C VAL A 50 8.49 17.93 -4.54
N SER A 51 8.70 17.33 -3.36
CA SER A 51 9.78 17.77 -2.47
C SER A 51 10.99 16.86 -2.60
N VAL A 52 12.19 17.44 -2.66
CA VAL A 52 13.48 16.72 -2.64
C VAL A 52 14.24 17.17 -1.41
N PHE A 53 14.22 16.33 -0.36
CA PHE A 53 14.89 16.62 0.89
C PHE A 53 15.47 15.36 1.52
N VAL A 54 16.80 15.26 1.57
CA VAL A 54 17.49 14.16 2.26
C VAL A 54 17.43 14.43 3.76
N ASN A 55 16.45 13.83 4.44
CA ASN A 55 16.21 14.05 5.87
C ASN A 55 17.30 13.42 6.74
N PRO A 56 18.17 14.18 7.45
CA PRO A 56 19.16 13.59 8.36
C PRO A 56 18.57 12.79 9.52
N LEU A 57 17.38 13.12 10.01
CA LEU A 57 16.79 12.48 11.21
C LEU A 57 16.44 11.00 11.01
N GLN A 58 16.29 10.56 9.76
CA GLN A 58 15.89 9.19 9.46
C GLN A 58 17.05 8.28 9.04
N PHE A 59 18.30 8.74 9.16
CA PHE A 59 19.50 7.95 8.93
C PHE A 59 20.16 7.57 10.25
N SER A 60 20.47 6.29 10.45
CA SER A 60 21.33 5.89 11.57
C SER A 60 22.80 6.27 11.31
N PRO A 61 23.68 6.34 12.32
CA PRO A 61 25.09 6.70 12.14
C PRO A 61 25.86 5.83 11.11
N ASN A 62 25.42 4.59 10.93
CA ASN A 62 26.00 3.63 9.98
C ASN A 62 25.28 3.59 8.62
N GLU A 63 24.28 4.46 8.39
CA GLU A 63 23.56 4.56 7.12
C GLU A 63 24.19 5.59 6.19
N ASP A 64 23.80 5.53 4.92
CA ASP A 64 24.48 6.16 3.80
C ASP A 64 24.21 7.67 3.63
N PHE A 65 23.93 8.43 4.69
CA PHE A 65 23.55 9.87 4.58
C PHE A 65 24.56 10.69 3.77
N ALA A 66 25.85 10.52 4.05
CA ALA A 66 26.92 11.24 3.35
C ALA A 66 27.13 10.77 1.90
N ARG A 67 26.76 9.52 1.61
CA ARG A 67 26.91 8.90 0.27
C ARG A 67 25.62 8.96 -0.55
N TYR A 68 24.52 9.44 0.03
CA TYR A 68 23.22 9.46 -0.62
C TYR A 68 23.29 10.34 -1.88
N PRO A 69 22.87 9.83 -3.04
CA PRO A 69 22.99 10.54 -4.31
C PRO A 69 22.17 11.83 -4.31
N ARG A 70 22.80 12.94 -4.73
CA ARG A 70 22.16 14.26 -4.86
C ARG A 70 22.31 14.75 -6.30
N ARG A 71 21.25 14.60 -7.10
CA ARG A 71 21.25 14.91 -8.53
C ARG A 71 20.09 15.82 -8.90
N LEU A 72 20.06 17.00 -8.27
CA LEU A 72 18.90 17.88 -8.29
C LEU A 72 18.45 18.32 -9.70
N GLU A 73 19.38 18.48 -10.65
CA GLU A 73 19.01 18.81 -12.04
C GLU A 73 18.33 17.63 -12.76
N GLU A 74 18.86 16.41 -12.61
CA GLU A 74 18.24 15.19 -13.12
C GLU A 74 16.87 14.95 -12.47
N ASP A 75 16.78 15.15 -11.16
CA ASP A 75 15.54 15.05 -10.39
C ASP A 75 14.48 16.05 -10.89
N HIS A 76 14.88 17.30 -11.12
CA HIS A 76 13.98 18.33 -11.64
C HIS A 76 13.49 18.03 -13.06
N ALA A 77 14.37 17.57 -13.95
CA ALA A 77 13.99 17.17 -15.30
C ALA A 77 12.98 16.03 -15.29
N LEU A 78 13.26 14.94 -14.54
CA LEU A 78 12.36 13.80 -14.44
C LEU A 78 11.02 14.16 -13.79
N ALA A 79 11.03 15.02 -12.76
CA ALA A 79 9.80 15.45 -12.10
C ALA A 79 8.88 16.23 -13.05
N LEU A 80 9.44 17.17 -13.81
CA LEU A 80 8.67 17.94 -14.80
C LEU A 80 8.15 17.05 -15.94
N GLU A 81 8.97 16.15 -16.47
CA GLU A 81 8.57 15.19 -17.50
C GLU A 81 7.42 14.30 -17.03
N ALA A 82 7.45 13.88 -15.76
CA ALA A 82 6.40 13.07 -15.15
C ALA A 82 5.11 13.86 -14.82
N GLY A 83 5.10 15.18 -14.98
CA GLY A 83 3.93 16.04 -14.81
C GLY A 83 3.89 16.87 -13.52
N ALA A 84 5.01 17.06 -12.83
CA ALA A 84 5.08 17.99 -11.70
C ALA A 84 5.01 19.45 -12.16
N ASP A 85 4.27 20.30 -11.46
CA ASP A 85 4.24 21.74 -11.70
C ASP A 85 5.47 22.42 -11.06
N ALA A 86 5.89 21.93 -9.90
CA ALA A 86 7.08 22.39 -9.21
C ALA A 86 7.84 21.29 -8.46
N LEU A 87 9.14 21.49 -8.33
CA LEU A 87 10.02 20.74 -7.45
C LEU A 87 10.57 21.72 -6.41
N TRP A 88 10.38 21.41 -5.13
CA TRP A 88 10.93 22.15 -4.02
C TRP A 88 12.08 21.37 -3.36
N ALA A 89 13.26 21.96 -3.39
CA ALA A 89 14.48 21.39 -2.80
C ALA A 89 15.00 22.34 -1.71
N PRO A 90 14.41 22.29 -0.50
CA PRO A 90 14.77 23.18 0.60
C PRO A 90 16.18 22.93 1.13
N GLN A 91 16.76 23.96 1.75
CA GLN A 91 17.91 23.77 2.63
C GLN A 91 17.47 23.15 3.97
N PRO A 92 18.37 22.49 4.72
CA PRO A 92 18.05 21.94 6.03
C PRO A 92 17.37 22.92 6.98
N GLU A 93 17.80 24.18 7.01
CA GLU A 93 17.24 25.24 7.84
C GLU A 93 15.80 25.64 7.48
N ASP A 94 15.38 25.47 6.22
CA ASP A 94 13.99 25.70 5.79
C ASP A 94 13.04 24.69 6.45
N VAL A 95 13.51 23.45 6.60
CA VAL A 95 12.73 22.36 7.23
C VAL A 95 12.92 22.36 8.75
N PHE A 96 14.16 22.59 9.21
CA PHE A 96 14.65 22.51 10.58
C PHE A 96 15.31 23.82 11.03
N PRO A 97 14.54 24.87 11.37
CA PRO A 97 15.07 26.21 11.63
C PRO A 97 16.01 26.29 12.85
N ALA A 98 15.86 25.40 13.83
CA ALA A 98 16.74 25.27 14.99
C ALA A 98 17.75 24.10 14.84
N GLY A 99 17.93 23.58 13.63
CA GLY A 99 18.64 22.34 13.35
C GLY A 99 17.86 21.10 13.79
N ALA A 100 18.34 19.93 13.34
CA ALA A 100 17.69 18.64 13.58
C ALA A 100 17.58 18.29 15.09
N ALA A 101 18.58 18.66 15.90
CA ALA A 101 18.62 18.37 17.33
C ALA A 101 17.70 19.27 18.18
N GLY A 102 17.42 20.49 17.73
CA GLY A 102 16.59 21.46 18.45
C GLY A 102 15.10 21.40 18.10
N LEU A 103 14.71 20.55 17.15
CA LEU A 103 13.34 20.45 16.67
C LEU A 103 12.50 19.52 17.55
N THR A 104 11.24 19.89 17.79
CA THR A 104 10.24 18.96 18.32
C THR A 104 10.06 17.78 17.37
N GLN A 105 10.15 16.57 17.91
CA GLN A 105 10.00 15.33 17.15
C GLN A 105 8.67 14.64 17.45
N LEU A 106 8.20 13.83 16.50
CA LEU A 106 6.97 13.07 16.62
C LEU A 106 7.27 11.58 16.54
N ALA A 107 6.93 10.86 17.59
CA ALA A 107 7.10 9.41 17.64
C ALA A 107 5.94 8.69 16.90
N PRO A 108 6.24 7.58 16.19
CA PRO A 108 5.22 6.70 15.63
C PRO A 108 4.50 5.92 16.74
N ALA A 109 3.32 5.36 16.44
CA ALA A 109 2.66 4.42 17.34
C ALA A 109 3.58 3.19 17.58
N PRO A 110 3.87 2.81 18.84
CA PRO A 110 4.85 1.75 19.13
C PRO A 110 4.53 0.41 18.46
N GLU A 111 3.25 0.05 18.35
CA GLU A 111 2.79 -1.18 17.70
C GLU A 111 3.25 -1.28 16.23
N LEU A 112 3.27 -0.17 15.48
CA LEU A 112 3.61 -0.15 14.06
C LEU A 112 5.12 -0.25 13.79
N VAL A 113 5.95 -0.11 14.82
CA VAL A 113 7.41 -0.15 14.73
C VAL A 113 8.04 -1.22 15.62
N ALA A 114 7.22 -2.05 16.27
CA ALA A 114 7.69 -3.20 17.03
C ALA A 114 8.28 -4.30 16.14
N ASN A 115 7.85 -4.36 14.87
CA ASN A 115 8.25 -5.38 13.89
C ASN A 115 8.89 -4.73 12.64
N LEU A 116 9.24 -5.57 11.66
CA LEU A 116 9.78 -5.21 10.34
C LEU A 116 11.06 -4.38 10.44
N CYS A 117 11.10 -3.21 9.80
CA CYS A 117 12.27 -2.32 9.83
C CYS A 117 12.49 -1.63 11.18
N GLY A 118 11.49 -1.63 12.07
CA GLY A 118 11.56 -0.84 13.31
C GLY A 118 12.73 -1.24 14.22
N PRO A 119 12.85 -2.53 14.61
CA PRO A 119 13.95 -3.00 15.45
C PRO A 119 15.34 -2.82 14.84
N SER A 120 15.47 -2.93 13.51
CA SER A 120 16.75 -2.79 12.80
C SER A 120 17.14 -1.33 12.56
N ARG A 121 16.22 -0.37 12.75
CA ARG A 121 16.43 1.06 12.44
C ARG A 121 15.85 1.96 13.55
N PRO A 122 16.42 1.93 14.77
CA PRO A 122 15.95 2.76 15.87
C PRO A 122 16.00 4.25 15.50
N GLY A 123 14.94 4.99 15.83
CA GLY A 123 14.79 6.42 15.51
C GLY A 123 14.36 6.72 14.07
N HIS A 124 14.45 5.76 13.14
CA HIS A 124 14.14 6.01 11.72
C HIS A 124 12.72 6.56 11.51
N PHE A 125 11.71 5.90 12.08
CA PHE A 125 10.32 6.29 11.90
C PHE A 125 9.94 7.55 12.68
N GLU A 126 10.64 7.88 13.77
CA GLU A 126 10.51 9.19 14.44
C GLU A 126 11.01 10.30 13.51
N GLY A 127 12.16 10.10 12.86
CA GLY A 127 12.68 11.02 11.84
C GLY A 127 11.73 11.19 10.66
N VAL A 128 11.12 10.08 10.18
CA VAL A 128 10.12 10.11 9.09
C VAL A 128 8.85 10.85 9.51
N CYS A 129 8.26 10.51 10.66
CA CYS A 129 7.09 11.22 11.20
C CYS A 129 7.38 12.71 11.32
N THR A 130 8.51 13.08 11.92
CA THR A 130 8.92 14.47 12.14
C THR A 130 9.05 15.24 10.82
N VAL A 131 9.78 14.71 9.84
CA VAL A 131 9.98 15.43 8.57
C VAL A 131 8.69 15.56 7.77
N VAL A 132 7.89 14.50 7.67
CA VAL A 132 6.62 14.54 6.91
C VAL A 132 5.65 15.52 7.57
N SER A 133 5.61 15.57 8.90
CA SER A 133 4.81 16.55 9.63
C SER A 133 5.21 17.99 9.34
N ARG A 134 6.52 18.26 9.23
CA ARG A 134 7.04 19.58 8.83
C ARG A 134 6.66 19.91 7.39
N LEU A 135 6.80 18.97 6.46
CA LEU A 135 6.39 19.16 5.07
C LEU A 135 4.88 19.44 4.95
N LEU A 136 4.04 18.71 5.69
CA LEU A 136 2.59 18.93 5.73
C LEU A 136 2.23 20.31 6.29
N ALA A 137 2.93 20.78 7.34
CA ALA A 137 2.71 22.10 7.89
C ALA A 137 3.13 23.24 6.94
N LEU A 138 4.21 23.05 6.18
CA LEU A 138 4.75 24.05 5.24
C LEU A 138 3.97 24.10 3.91
N VAL A 139 3.51 22.94 3.42
CA VAL A 139 2.88 22.80 2.11
C VAL A 139 1.35 22.80 2.18
N GLN A 140 0.78 22.22 3.24
CA GLN A 140 -0.67 22.02 3.43
C GLN A 140 -1.37 21.38 2.20
N PRO A 141 -0.91 20.21 1.72
CA PRO A 141 -1.49 19.57 0.55
C PRO A 141 -2.84 18.94 0.87
N SER A 142 -3.69 18.83 -0.15
CA SER A 142 -4.92 18.03 -0.09
C SER A 142 -4.62 16.54 -0.12
N HIS A 143 -3.59 16.13 -0.87
CA HIS A 143 -3.20 14.73 -1.05
C HIS A 143 -1.70 14.53 -0.86
N LEU A 144 -1.33 13.48 -0.12
CA LEU A 144 0.05 13.04 0.05
C LEU A 144 0.24 11.68 -0.65
N HIS A 145 1.05 11.64 -1.70
CA HIS A 145 1.30 10.42 -2.48
C HIS A 145 2.52 9.68 -1.94
N LEU A 146 2.33 8.40 -1.59
CA LEU A 146 3.37 7.55 -1.00
C LEU A 146 3.43 6.20 -1.72
N GLY A 147 4.64 5.70 -1.97
CA GLY A 147 4.83 4.40 -2.59
C GLY A 147 4.55 3.25 -1.62
N GLU A 148 3.88 2.20 -2.10
CA GLU A 148 3.57 1.01 -1.30
C GLU A 148 4.82 0.19 -0.95
N LYS A 149 5.91 0.33 -1.71
CA LYS A 149 7.18 -0.38 -1.48
C LYS A 149 7.63 -0.29 -0.02
N ASP A 150 7.54 0.91 0.56
CA ASP A 150 7.82 1.19 1.96
C ASP A 150 6.52 1.04 2.80
N TRP A 151 5.91 -0.16 2.78
CA TRP A 151 4.59 -0.41 3.37
C TRP A 151 4.48 0.02 4.84
N GLN A 152 5.51 -0.27 5.64
CA GLN A 152 5.53 0.13 7.06
C GLN A 152 5.48 1.66 7.22
N GLN A 153 6.23 2.41 6.39
CA GLN A 153 6.19 3.87 6.38
C GLN A 153 4.80 4.37 6.00
N LEU A 154 4.17 3.78 4.97
CA LEU A 154 2.81 4.12 4.57
C LEU A 154 1.82 3.96 5.73
N GLN A 155 1.88 2.85 6.47
CA GLN A 155 0.99 2.61 7.61
C GLN A 155 1.27 3.55 8.79
N VAL A 156 2.56 3.79 9.09
CA VAL A 156 2.97 4.76 10.12
C VAL A 156 2.41 6.16 9.80
N LEU A 157 2.54 6.62 8.55
CA LEU A 157 2.04 7.94 8.15
C LEU A 157 0.52 8.00 8.10
N ARG A 158 -0.17 6.92 7.71
CA ARG A 158 -1.65 6.81 7.81
C ARG A 158 -2.13 6.95 9.24
N ARG A 159 -1.48 6.24 10.17
CA ARG A 159 -1.77 6.35 11.61
C ARG A 159 -1.55 7.77 12.10
N LEU A 160 -0.42 8.38 11.75
CA LEU A 160 -0.06 9.75 12.14
C LEU A 160 -1.09 10.77 11.68
N VAL A 161 -1.43 10.79 10.38
CA VAL A 161 -2.41 11.71 9.80
C VAL A 161 -3.77 11.56 10.46
N ARG A 162 -4.21 10.33 10.69
CA ARG A 162 -5.49 10.04 11.35
C ARG A 162 -5.51 10.50 12.80
N ASP A 163 -4.49 10.16 13.58
CA ASP A 163 -4.44 10.43 15.02
C ASP A 163 -4.32 11.94 15.29
N LEU A 164 -3.59 12.68 14.43
CA LEU A 164 -3.48 14.15 14.50
C LEU A 164 -4.60 14.91 13.75
N ARG A 165 -5.50 14.17 13.10
CA ARG A 165 -6.64 14.70 12.32
C ARG A 165 -6.21 15.75 11.28
N TRP A 166 -5.10 15.49 10.59
CA TRP A 166 -4.67 16.40 9.53
C TRP A 166 -5.58 16.30 8.30
N PRO A 167 -5.92 17.44 7.67
CA PRO A 167 -6.82 17.49 6.52
C PRO A 167 -6.09 17.14 5.22
N VAL A 168 -5.36 16.01 5.21
CA VAL A 168 -4.64 15.48 4.05
C VAL A 168 -5.04 14.02 3.81
N GLN A 169 -5.33 13.68 2.56
CA GLN A 169 -5.59 12.30 2.16
C GLN A 169 -4.30 11.62 1.74
N ILE A 170 -3.97 10.49 2.36
CA ILE A 170 -2.85 9.66 1.90
C ILE A 170 -3.29 8.80 0.71
N VAL A 171 -2.59 8.96 -0.41
CA VAL A 171 -2.81 8.20 -1.64
C VAL A 171 -1.68 7.16 -1.80
N PRO A 172 -1.96 5.86 -1.57
CA PRO A 172 -0.97 4.82 -1.82
C PRO A 172 -0.76 4.64 -3.33
N CYS A 173 0.49 4.48 -3.74
CA CYS A 173 0.87 4.23 -5.12
C CYS A 173 1.54 2.85 -5.24
N PRO A 174 1.02 1.96 -6.11
CA PRO A 174 1.59 0.63 -6.28
C PRO A 174 3.09 0.64 -6.57
N THR A 175 3.79 -0.36 -6.05
CA THR A 175 5.23 -0.52 -6.28
C THR A 175 5.48 -0.76 -7.77
N LEU A 176 6.19 0.17 -8.43
CA LEU A 176 6.65 -0.05 -9.80
C LEU A 176 7.83 -1.03 -9.79
N ARG A 177 7.75 -2.03 -10.66
CA ARG A 177 8.70 -3.14 -10.73
C ARG A 177 9.40 -3.19 -12.09
N GLU A 178 10.60 -3.72 -12.10
CA GLU A 178 11.30 -4.13 -13.31
C GLU A 178 10.64 -5.36 -13.94
N ARG A 179 11.08 -5.76 -15.15
CA ARG A 179 10.46 -6.88 -15.90
C ARG A 179 10.49 -8.21 -15.16
N ASP A 180 11.53 -8.43 -14.35
CA ASP A 180 11.71 -9.62 -13.52
C ASP A 180 11.06 -9.50 -12.14
N GLY A 181 10.31 -8.42 -11.90
CA GLY A 181 9.55 -8.20 -10.68
C GLY A 181 10.32 -7.46 -9.57
N LEU A 182 11.62 -7.16 -9.74
CA LEU A 182 12.37 -6.43 -8.73
C LEU A 182 11.77 -5.02 -8.52
N PRO A 183 11.47 -4.58 -7.28
CA PRO A 183 11.04 -3.21 -7.03
C PRO A 183 12.08 -2.19 -7.49
N LEU A 184 11.63 -1.13 -8.16
CA LEU A 184 12.51 -0.01 -8.49
C LEU A 184 12.94 0.72 -7.21
N SER A 185 14.23 1.02 -7.13
CA SER A 185 14.85 1.66 -5.97
C SER A 185 16.11 2.41 -6.40
N SER A 186 16.36 3.59 -5.81
CA SER A 186 17.65 4.27 -5.98
C SER A 186 18.82 3.40 -5.53
N ARG A 187 18.60 2.50 -4.56
CA ARG A 187 19.59 1.53 -4.06
C ARG A 187 19.93 0.42 -5.06
N ASN A 188 19.15 0.21 -6.13
CA ASN A 188 19.51 -0.77 -7.16
C ASN A 188 20.79 -0.37 -7.91
N ALA A 189 21.14 0.93 -7.90
CA ALA A 189 22.38 1.43 -8.50
C ALA A 189 23.65 0.93 -7.78
N TYR A 190 23.54 0.38 -6.58
CA TYR A 190 24.66 -0.20 -5.84
C TYR A 190 24.94 -1.67 -6.22
N LEU A 191 24.08 -2.30 -7.03
CA LEU A 191 24.21 -3.71 -7.40
C LEU A 191 25.17 -3.85 -8.59
N SER A 192 26.09 -4.82 -8.53
CA SER A 192 26.78 -5.33 -9.72
C SER A 192 25.80 -6.01 -10.67
N VAL A 193 26.25 -6.37 -11.88
CA VAL A 193 25.42 -7.12 -12.84
C VAL A 193 24.96 -8.46 -12.26
N GLU A 194 25.85 -9.16 -11.58
CA GLU A 194 25.57 -10.44 -10.91
C GLU A 194 24.61 -10.26 -9.74
N GLN A 195 24.88 -9.27 -8.88
CA GLN A 195 24.02 -8.93 -7.74
C GLN A 195 22.62 -8.48 -8.20
N ARG A 196 22.51 -7.79 -9.33
CA ARG A 196 21.22 -7.41 -9.90
C ARG A 196 20.43 -8.64 -10.31
N GLN A 197 21.05 -9.64 -10.92
CA GLN A 197 20.38 -10.90 -11.26
C GLN A 197 19.94 -11.66 -9.99
N GLN A 198 20.80 -11.71 -8.97
CA GLN A 198 20.47 -12.31 -7.66
C GLN A 198 19.31 -11.59 -6.97
N ALA A 199 19.26 -10.26 -7.02
CA ALA A 199 18.20 -9.47 -6.40
C ALA A 199 16.79 -9.84 -6.91
N ALA A 200 16.66 -10.34 -8.14
CA ALA A 200 15.39 -10.80 -8.69
C ALA A 200 14.81 -12.03 -7.93
N LEU A 201 15.61 -12.72 -7.12
CA LEU A 201 15.13 -13.80 -6.25
C LEU A 201 14.25 -13.29 -5.11
N LEU A 202 14.40 -12.04 -4.67
CA LEU A 202 13.56 -11.46 -3.61
C LEU A 202 12.05 -11.52 -3.93
N PRO A 203 11.56 -10.93 -5.05
CA PRO A 203 10.15 -11.03 -5.41
C PRO A 203 9.72 -12.46 -5.74
N GLN A 204 10.60 -13.30 -6.28
CA GLN A 204 10.31 -14.71 -6.56
C GLN A 204 10.09 -15.51 -5.27
N ALA A 205 10.93 -15.30 -4.26
CA ALA A 205 10.78 -15.94 -2.96
C ALA A 205 9.52 -15.46 -2.22
N LEU A 206 9.18 -14.18 -2.31
CA LEU A 206 7.89 -13.70 -1.80
C LEU A 206 6.69 -14.31 -2.55
N ALA A 207 6.82 -14.58 -3.85
CA ALA A 207 5.81 -15.29 -4.62
C ALA A 207 5.64 -16.75 -4.18
N GLN A 208 6.73 -17.42 -3.78
CA GLN A 208 6.66 -18.76 -3.19
C GLN A 208 5.76 -18.80 -1.96
N GLY A 209 5.75 -17.73 -1.15
CA GLY A 209 4.84 -17.61 0.00
C GLY A 209 3.37 -17.70 -0.40
N GLN A 210 2.97 -17.06 -1.51
CA GLN A 210 1.61 -17.19 -2.04
C GLN A 210 1.36 -18.60 -2.60
N GLN A 211 2.31 -19.20 -3.32
CA GLN A 211 2.15 -20.55 -3.86
C GLN A 211 1.98 -21.60 -2.75
N LEU A 212 2.71 -21.47 -1.64
CA LEU A 212 2.53 -22.33 -0.47
C LEU A 212 1.15 -22.12 0.17
N LEU A 213 0.68 -20.87 0.23
CA LEU A 213 -0.68 -20.57 0.67
C LEU A 213 -1.72 -21.21 -0.25
N ASP A 214 -1.55 -21.13 -1.56
CA ASP A 214 -2.45 -21.75 -2.53
C ASP A 214 -2.45 -23.29 -2.40
N ALA A 215 -1.29 -23.88 -2.08
CA ALA A 215 -1.12 -25.31 -1.81
C ALA A 215 -1.67 -25.77 -0.44
N GLY A 216 -2.29 -24.87 0.34
CA GLY A 216 -2.92 -25.21 1.61
C GLY A 216 -2.06 -24.98 2.85
N GLN A 217 -0.80 -24.55 2.72
CA GLN A 217 -0.01 -24.16 3.89
C GLN A 217 -0.60 -22.88 4.48
N ARG A 218 -0.96 -22.89 5.76
CA ARG A 218 -1.50 -21.72 6.46
C ARG A 218 -0.58 -21.26 7.58
N GLN A 219 0.25 -22.15 8.12
CA GLN A 219 1.12 -21.87 9.25
C GLN A 219 2.29 -20.98 8.81
N ALA A 220 2.59 -19.95 9.62
CA ALA A 220 3.61 -18.97 9.32
C ALA A 220 5.01 -19.59 9.31
N GLU A 221 5.34 -20.40 10.33
CA GLU A 221 6.70 -20.92 10.50
C GLU A 221 7.20 -21.70 9.28
N PRO A 222 6.47 -22.71 8.74
CA PRO A 222 7.00 -23.46 7.60
C PRO A 222 6.99 -22.64 6.31
N LEU A 223 6.05 -21.69 6.17
CA LEU A 223 6.01 -20.75 5.04
C LEU A 223 7.25 -19.86 5.06
N LEU A 224 7.53 -19.21 6.20
CA LEU A 224 8.68 -18.34 6.39
C LEU A 224 10.00 -19.11 6.22
N ARG A 225 10.08 -20.34 6.73
CA ARG A 225 11.25 -21.21 6.57
C ARG A 225 11.56 -21.49 5.10
N ALA A 226 10.54 -21.88 4.31
CA ALA A 226 10.71 -22.18 2.89
C ALA A 226 11.10 -20.94 2.08
N VAL A 227 10.44 -19.81 2.34
CA VAL A 227 10.74 -18.52 1.68
C VAL A 227 12.15 -18.04 2.02
N ARG A 228 12.56 -18.16 3.29
CA ARG A 228 13.92 -17.81 3.75
C ARG A 228 14.98 -18.66 3.06
N ALA A 229 14.79 -19.98 3.02
CA ALA A 229 15.76 -20.89 2.41
C ALA A 229 16.02 -20.52 0.94
N LEU A 230 14.96 -20.22 0.18
CA LEU A 230 15.09 -19.79 -1.21
C LEU A 230 15.89 -18.48 -1.37
N MET A 231 15.78 -17.54 -0.43
CA MET A 231 16.58 -16.31 -0.44
C MET A 231 18.05 -16.59 -0.09
N GLU A 232 18.30 -17.33 0.98
CA GLU A 232 19.64 -17.60 1.51
C GLU A 232 20.46 -18.51 0.57
N ASP A 233 19.85 -19.57 0.02
CA ASP A 233 20.46 -20.43 -1.01
C ASP A 233 20.74 -19.65 -2.31
N GLY A 234 19.96 -18.58 -2.54
CA GLY A 234 20.12 -17.62 -3.63
C GLY A 234 21.22 -16.58 -3.43
N GLY A 235 21.91 -16.59 -2.28
CA GLY A 235 22.94 -15.62 -1.94
C GLY A 235 22.42 -14.29 -1.38
N LEU A 236 21.13 -14.20 -1.02
CA LEU A 236 20.55 -13.04 -0.35
C LEU A 236 20.62 -13.22 1.17
N ALA A 237 21.32 -12.34 1.87
CA ALA A 237 21.39 -12.36 3.33
C ALA A 237 20.13 -11.71 3.92
N VAL A 238 19.26 -12.51 4.54
CA VAL A 238 17.98 -12.02 5.08
C VAL A 238 18.20 -11.23 6.38
N ASP A 239 17.81 -9.95 6.38
CA ASP A 239 17.78 -9.08 7.56
C ASP A 239 16.52 -9.36 8.38
N TYR A 240 15.36 -9.31 7.73
CA TYR A 240 14.12 -9.86 8.29
C TYR A 240 13.27 -10.49 7.19
N LEU A 241 12.46 -11.45 7.61
CA LEU A 241 11.36 -12.01 6.83
C LEU A 241 10.23 -12.28 7.82
N GLN A 242 9.13 -11.54 7.70
CA GLN A 242 8.02 -11.60 8.65
C GLN A 242 6.69 -11.66 7.93
N LEU A 243 5.73 -12.30 8.58
CA LEU A 243 4.33 -12.37 8.18
C LEU A 243 3.50 -11.59 9.20
N VAL A 244 2.85 -10.51 8.78
CA VAL A 244 2.14 -9.60 9.69
C VAL A 244 0.73 -9.25 9.21
N ASP A 245 -0.12 -8.72 10.09
CA ASP A 245 -1.44 -8.20 9.72
C ASP A 245 -1.37 -6.82 9.04
N LEU A 246 -2.30 -6.53 8.12
CA LEU A 246 -2.29 -5.33 7.29
C LEU A 246 -2.72 -4.01 7.96
N PRO A 247 -3.46 -3.97 9.10
CA PRO A 247 -3.68 -2.71 9.82
C PRO A 247 -2.65 -2.41 10.92
N ARG A 248 -2.16 -3.39 11.67
CA ARG A 248 -1.33 -3.16 12.87
C ARG A 248 0.11 -3.66 12.73
N LEU A 249 0.44 -4.38 11.67
CA LEU A 249 1.78 -4.93 11.42
C LEU A 249 2.27 -5.83 12.57
N GLN A 250 1.36 -6.55 13.24
CA GLN A 250 1.67 -7.55 14.25
C GLN A 250 1.90 -8.91 13.59
N GLU A 251 2.85 -9.67 14.12
CA GLU A 251 3.16 -11.01 13.60
C GLU A 251 1.95 -11.94 13.66
N LEU A 252 1.84 -12.78 12.63
CA LEU A 252 0.79 -13.78 12.50
C LEU A 252 1.40 -15.17 12.64
N GLU A 253 0.77 -16.01 13.47
CA GLU A 253 1.09 -17.45 13.53
C GLU A 253 0.51 -18.22 12.33
N GLN A 254 -0.60 -17.72 11.77
CA GLN A 254 -1.31 -18.36 10.67
C GLN A 254 -1.99 -17.33 9.74
N VAL A 255 -2.02 -17.61 8.44
CA VAL A 255 -2.79 -16.84 7.45
C VAL A 255 -4.26 -17.26 7.47
N THR A 256 -5.11 -16.48 8.16
CA THR A 256 -6.58 -16.67 8.18
C THR A 256 -7.33 -15.66 7.30
N GLY A 257 -6.66 -14.56 6.94
CA GLY A 257 -7.19 -13.49 6.09
C GLY A 257 -6.04 -12.77 5.36
N PRO A 258 -6.24 -11.50 4.95
CA PRO A 258 -5.19 -10.70 4.32
C PRO A 258 -3.98 -10.54 5.26
N ALA A 259 -2.81 -10.94 4.77
CA ALA A 259 -1.55 -10.86 5.49
C ALA A 259 -0.48 -10.19 4.63
N LEU A 260 0.51 -9.56 5.26
CA LEU A 260 1.67 -9.00 4.59
C LEU A 260 2.87 -9.91 4.83
N LEU A 261 3.39 -10.54 3.77
CA LEU A 261 4.70 -11.17 3.79
C LEU A 261 5.72 -10.13 3.34
N ALA A 262 6.57 -9.68 4.26
CA ALA A 262 7.54 -8.62 3.99
C ALA A 262 8.96 -9.06 4.34
N ALA A 263 9.92 -8.62 3.53
CA ALA A 263 11.32 -8.97 3.69
C ALA A 263 12.23 -7.76 3.50
N ALA A 264 13.33 -7.77 4.24
CA ALA A 264 14.52 -7.00 3.91
C ALA A 264 15.70 -7.97 3.75
N VAL A 265 16.49 -7.76 2.71
CA VAL A 265 17.65 -8.59 2.39
C VAL A 265 18.85 -7.71 2.03
N ARG A 266 20.05 -8.23 2.26
CA ARG A 266 21.29 -7.66 1.76
C ARG A 266 21.77 -8.44 0.55
N CYS A 267 22.04 -7.72 -0.53
CA CYS A 267 22.70 -8.23 -1.74
C CYS A 267 23.95 -7.37 -1.96
N GLY A 268 25.12 -7.88 -1.54
CA GLY A 268 26.32 -7.05 -1.39
C GLY A 268 26.12 -5.94 -0.36
N GLU A 269 26.45 -4.70 -0.74
CA GLU A 269 26.24 -3.52 0.12
C GLU A 269 24.79 -3.01 0.10
N ALA A 270 23.98 -3.42 -0.89
CA ALA A 270 22.62 -2.95 -1.04
C ALA A 270 21.67 -3.66 -0.06
N ARG A 271 20.99 -2.88 0.79
CA ARG A 271 19.82 -3.35 1.55
C ARG A 271 18.55 -3.11 0.75
N LEU A 272 17.93 -4.18 0.30
CA LEU A 272 16.70 -4.20 -0.50
C LEU A 272 15.50 -4.55 0.39
N ILE A 273 14.33 -4.03 0.06
CA ILE A 273 13.07 -4.36 0.72
C ILE A 273 12.02 -4.68 -0.33
N ASP A 274 11.14 -5.61 0.00
CA ASP A 274 9.95 -5.90 -0.79
C ASP A 274 8.87 -6.54 0.10
N HIS A 275 7.64 -6.56 -0.39
CA HIS A 275 6.53 -7.20 0.29
C HIS A 275 5.54 -7.79 -0.72
N ARG A 276 4.74 -8.72 -0.23
CA ARG A 276 3.59 -9.28 -0.93
C ARG A 276 2.41 -9.39 0.02
N VAL A 277 1.25 -8.90 -0.42
CA VAL A 277 0.00 -9.20 0.25
C VAL A 277 -0.38 -10.64 -0.09
N LEU A 278 -0.51 -11.47 0.94
CA LEU A 278 -1.01 -12.82 0.86
C LEU A 278 -2.50 -12.84 1.16
N MET A 279 -3.26 -13.55 0.34
CA MET A 279 -4.69 -13.79 0.56
C MET A 279 -5.01 -15.25 0.30
N SER A 280 -5.74 -15.87 1.24
CA SER A 280 -6.17 -17.27 1.16
C SER A 280 -7.51 -17.46 0.45
N ARG A 281 -8.18 -16.35 0.11
CA ARG A 281 -9.50 -16.28 -0.52
C ARG A 281 -9.51 -15.10 -1.48
N LEU A 282 -10.29 -15.21 -2.55
CA LEU A 282 -10.60 -14.05 -3.39
C LEU A 282 -11.30 -12.96 -2.54
N PRO A 283 -11.00 -11.68 -2.79
CA PRO A 283 -11.62 -10.59 -2.04
C PRO A 283 -13.13 -10.55 -2.28
N ILE A 284 -13.89 -10.22 -1.23
CA ILE A 284 -15.30 -9.84 -1.36
C ILE A 284 -15.34 -8.34 -1.67
N LEU A 285 -15.78 -7.98 -2.87
CA LEU A 285 -15.93 -6.59 -3.28
C LEU A 285 -17.39 -6.14 -3.13
N ALA A 286 -17.63 -5.22 -2.19
CA ALA A 286 -18.92 -4.55 -2.05
C ALA A 286 -18.91 -3.23 -2.84
N ILE A 287 -19.92 -3.03 -3.71
CA ILE A 287 -20.13 -1.79 -4.46
C ILE A 287 -21.39 -1.13 -3.94
N ASP A 288 -21.22 -0.02 -3.21
CA ASP A 288 -22.32 0.73 -2.59
C ASP A 288 -22.53 2.10 -3.25
N GLY A 289 -23.70 2.70 -3.02
CA GLY A 289 -24.15 3.94 -3.65
C GLY A 289 -25.68 4.10 -3.65
N PRO A 290 -26.20 5.28 -3.99
CA PRO A 290 -27.64 5.55 -3.95
C PRO A 290 -28.44 4.66 -4.92
N ALA A 291 -29.75 4.55 -4.70
CA ALA A 291 -30.65 3.83 -5.59
C ALA A 291 -30.57 4.40 -7.02
N GLY A 292 -30.61 3.53 -8.04
CA GLY A 292 -30.52 3.95 -9.44
C GLY A 292 -29.10 4.31 -9.94
N ALA A 293 -28.07 4.29 -9.10
CA ALA A 293 -26.69 4.66 -9.49
C ALA A 293 -25.97 3.65 -10.42
N GLY A 294 -26.66 2.61 -10.90
CA GLY A 294 -26.06 1.58 -11.77
C GLY A 294 -25.17 0.56 -11.05
N LYS A 295 -25.24 0.47 -9.71
CA LYS A 295 -24.42 -0.45 -8.89
C LYS A 295 -24.36 -1.87 -9.46
N SER A 296 -25.52 -2.51 -9.70
CA SER A 296 -25.56 -3.89 -10.21
C SER A 296 -24.88 -4.04 -11.57
N THR A 297 -24.99 -3.04 -12.45
CA THR A 297 -24.29 -3.02 -13.75
C THR A 297 -22.79 -2.96 -13.55
N VAL A 298 -22.31 -2.06 -12.69
CA VAL A 298 -20.88 -1.92 -12.36
C VAL A 298 -20.37 -3.20 -11.68
N THR A 299 -21.09 -3.75 -10.70
CA THR A 299 -20.69 -4.97 -10.01
C THR A 299 -20.55 -6.15 -10.97
N ARG A 300 -21.47 -6.30 -11.92
CA ARG A 300 -21.40 -7.38 -12.91
C ARG A 300 -20.18 -7.22 -13.83
N GLN A 301 -19.92 -6.00 -14.30
CA GLN A 301 -18.75 -5.73 -15.14
C GLN A 301 -17.44 -5.96 -14.38
N VAL A 302 -17.35 -5.44 -13.15
CA VAL A 302 -16.18 -5.65 -12.29
C VAL A 302 -15.98 -7.14 -11.97
N ALA A 303 -17.05 -7.87 -11.69
CA ALA A 303 -16.99 -9.31 -11.44
C ALA A 303 -16.46 -10.07 -12.67
N HIS A 304 -16.94 -9.73 -13.87
CA HIS A 304 -16.44 -10.31 -15.12
C HIS A 304 -14.96 -10.01 -15.36
N GLU A 305 -14.54 -8.74 -15.26
CA GLU A 305 -13.15 -8.31 -15.46
C GLU A 305 -12.18 -8.93 -14.46
N LEU A 306 -12.62 -9.13 -13.21
CA LEU A 306 -11.79 -9.70 -12.15
C LEU A 306 -11.92 -11.22 -11.99
N GLY A 307 -12.76 -11.88 -12.81
CA GLY A 307 -13.06 -13.31 -12.66
C GLY A 307 -13.69 -13.66 -11.31
N LEU A 308 -14.41 -12.73 -10.69
CA LEU A 308 -15.11 -12.92 -9.41
C LEU A 308 -16.55 -13.39 -9.65
N THR A 309 -17.09 -14.14 -8.69
CA THR A 309 -18.51 -14.47 -8.68
C THR A 309 -19.33 -13.21 -8.38
N TYR A 310 -20.15 -12.76 -9.33
CA TYR A 310 -21.18 -11.76 -9.07
C TYR A 310 -22.17 -12.32 -8.04
N LEU A 311 -22.50 -11.57 -7.00
CA LEU A 311 -23.51 -11.95 -6.03
C LEU A 311 -24.75 -11.08 -6.23
N ASP A 312 -25.80 -11.62 -6.84
CA ASP A 312 -27.11 -10.96 -6.88
C ASP A 312 -27.78 -11.07 -5.50
N THR A 313 -27.67 -10.02 -4.70
CA THR A 313 -28.32 -9.96 -3.39
C THR A 313 -29.84 -10.05 -3.50
N GLY A 314 -30.45 -9.58 -4.60
CA GLY A 314 -31.87 -9.76 -4.87
C GLY A 314 -32.25 -11.22 -5.07
N ALA A 315 -31.45 -11.98 -5.82
CA ALA A 315 -31.64 -13.42 -5.99
C ALA A 315 -31.49 -14.16 -4.65
N MET A 316 -30.52 -13.75 -3.81
CA MET A 316 -30.35 -14.28 -2.46
C MET A 316 -31.64 -14.16 -1.63
N TYR A 317 -32.23 -12.96 -1.55
CA TYR A 317 -33.48 -12.75 -0.82
C TYR A 317 -34.63 -13.59 -1.39
N ARG A 318 -34.77 -13.63 -2.72
CA ARG A 318 -35.82 -14.44 -3.39
C ARG A 318 -35.64 -15.94 -3.13
N GLY A 319 -34.42 -16.46 -3.17
CA GLY A 319 -34.13 -17.87 -2.89
C GLY A 319 -34.45 -18.26 -1.44
N VAL A 320 -34.16 -17.37 -0.49
CA VAL A 320 -34.56 -17.56 0.92
C VAL A 320 -36.08 -17.53 1.06
N THR A 321 -36.77 -16.57 0.43
CA THR A 321 -38.24 -16.52 0.43
C THR A 321 -38.84 -17.78 -0.19
N TRP A 322 -38.30 -18.25 -1.31
CA TRP A 322 -38.72 -19.49 -1.96
C TRP A 322 -38.57 -20.69 -1.01
N LEU A 323 -37.43 -20.83 -0.31
CA LEU A 323 -37.22 -21.90 0.66
C LEU A 323 -38.26 -21.88 1.80
N LEU A 324 -38.55 -20.69 2.32
CA LEU A 324 -39.53 -20.51 3.37
C LEU A 324 -40.93 -20.89 2.89
N GLN A 325 -41.31 -20.50 1.67
CA GLN A 325 -42.58 -20.90 1.06
C GLN A 325 -42.67 -22.42 0.84
N GLN A 326 -41.60 -23.06 0.37
CA GLN A 326 -41.53 -24.53 0.23
C GLN A 326 -41.69 -25.25 1.57
N ARG A 327 -41.28 -24.62 2.66
CA ARG A 327 -41.45 -25.13 4.03
C ARG A 327 -42.80 -24.74 4.66
N GLY A 328 -43.68 -24.08 3.92
CA GLY A 328 -45.00 -23.64 4.40
C GLY A 328 -44.92 -22.56 5.48
N PHE A 329 -43.84 -21.79 5.53
CA PHE A 329 -43.67 -20.71 6.50
C PHE A 329 -44.55 -19.52 6.13
N GLU A 330 -45.39 -19.09 7.07
CA GLU A 330 -46.19 -17.88 6.97
C GLU A 330 -45.58 -16.80 7.88
N PRO A 331 -45.19 -15.61 7.35
CA PRO A 331 -44.51 -14.61 8.16
C PRO A 331 -45.42 -14.07 9.28
N GLN A 332 -45.07 -14.33 10.54
CA GLN A 332 -45.69 -13.70 11.71
C GLN A 332 -44.67 -12.85 12.48
N GLU A 333 -45.13 -11.77 13.11
CA GLU A 333 -44.25 -10.91 13.91
C GLU A 333 -43.59 -11.70 15.06
N GLY A 334 -42.26 -11.65 15.13
CA GLY A 334 -41.48 -12.24 16.22
C GLY A 334 -41.09 -13.72 16.05
N GLU A 335 -41.44 -14.36 14.93
CA GLU A 335 -41.13 -15.78 14.73
C GLU A 335 -39.65 -16.01 14.37
N PRO A 336 -38.93 -16.93 15.06
CA PRO A 336 -37.50 -17.12 14.86
C PRO A 336 -37.19 -17.92 13.59
N LEU A 337 -36.78 -17.20 12.53
CA LEU A 337 -36.35 -17.76 11.24
C LEU A 337 -35.07 -18.64 11.31
N GLN A 338 -34.29 -18.54 12.40
CA GLN A 338 -33.00 -19.24 12.53
C GLN A 338 -33.10 -20.75 12.34
N ALA A 339 -34.13 -21.40 12.92
CA ALA A 339 -34.29 -22.85 12.80
C ALA A 339 -34.62 -23.26 11.35
N LEU A 340 -35.37 -22.42 10.61
CA LEU A 340 -35.76 -22.68 9.24
C LEU A 340 -34.63 -22.44 8.24
N LEU A 341 -33.60 -21.70 8.63
CA LEU A 341 -32.45 -21.38 7.79
C LEU A 341 -31.16 -22.10 8.23
N ALA A 342 -31.22 -22.97 9.25
CA ALA A 342 -30.05 -23.62 9.83
C ALA A 342 -29.22 -24.40 8.80
N ASP A 343 -29.88 -25.02 7.84
CA ASP A 343 -29.26 -25.80 6.75
C ASP A 343 -29.35 -25.09 5.40
N LEU A 344 -29.42 -23.76 5.39
CA LEU A 344 -29.47 -22.98 4.16
C LEU A 344 -28.10 -23.01 3.46
N GLU A 345 -28.08 -23.59 2.28
CA GLU A 345 -26.96 -23.52 1.34
C GLU A 345 -27.41 -22.79 0.07
N LEU A 346 -26.73 -21.69 -0.27
CA LEU A 346 -26.94 -20.96 -1.52
C LEU A 346 -25.72 -21.14 -2.42
N ARG A 347 -25.92 -21.66 -3.63
CA ARG A 347 -24.88 -21.72 -4.65
C ARG A 347 -25.29 -20.90 -5.87
N PHE A 348 -24.47 -19.91 -6.19
CA PHE A 348 -24.64 -19.08 -7.37
C PHE A 348 -23.81 -19.63 -8.52
N GLY A 349 -24.44 -19.86 -9.66
CA GLY A 349 -23.76 -20.26 -10.88
C GLY A 349 -23.16 -19.07 -11.66
N PRO A 350 -22.49 -19.35 -12.79
CA PRO A 350 -21.95 -18.32 -13.65
C PRO A 350 -23.06 -17.41 -14.18
N ALA A 351 -22.83 -16.11 -14.17
CA ALA A 351 -23.77 -15.14 -14.73
C ALA A 351 -23.62 -15.09 -16.26
N SER A 352 -24.61 -15.62 -17.00
CA SER A 352 -24.69 -15.45 -18.46
C SER A 352 -25.65 -14.32 -18.79
N GLY A 353 -25.13 -13.11 -19.01
CA GLY A 353 -25.97 -11.94 -19.29
C GLY A 353 -26.65 -11.38 -18.03
N THR A 354 -27.99 -11.34 -18.01
CA THR A 354 -28.78 -10.79 -16.88
C THR A 354 -29.18 -11.84 -15.85
N GLU A 355 -29.09 -13.12 -16.19
CA GLU A 355 -29.57 -14.23 -15.36
C GLU A 355 -28.39 -14.95 -14.72
N GLN A 356 -28.52 -15.20 -13.41
CA GLN A 356 -27.59 -15.97 -12.62
C GLN A 356 -28.36 -17.13 -12.01
N THR A 357 -27.89 -18.35 -12.22
CA THR A 357 -28.53 -19.51 -11.62
C THR A 357 -28.32 -19.51 -10.11
N LEU A 358 -29.37 -19.83 -9.35
CA LEU A 358 -29.33 -19.95 -7.91
C LEU A 358 -29.82 -21.34 -7.50
N LEU A 359 -28.94 -22.11 -6.87
CA LEU A 359 -29.34 -23.34 -6.19
C LEU A 359 -29.55 -23.05 -4.70
N VAL A 360 -30.70 -23.45 -4.17
CA VAL A 360 -31.02 -23.43 -2.75
C VAL A 360 -31.09 -24.87 -2.26
N ASN A 361 -30.17 -25.27 -1.39
CA ASN A 361 -30.00 -26.64 -0.91
C ASN A 361 -29.90 -27.67 -2.06
N GLY A 362 -29.25 -27.29 -3.15
CA GLY A 362 -29.07 -28.12 -4.34
C GLY A 362 -30.24 -28.14 -5.33
N VAL A 363 -31.33 -27.41 -5.05
CA VAL A 363 -32.50 -27.28 -5.93
C VAL A 363 -32.45 -25.95 -6.67
N ASP A 364 -32.70 -25.97 -7.98
CA ASP A 364 -32.77 -24.75 -8.80
C ASP A 364 -33.95 -23.88 -8.39
N ALA A 365 -33.65 -22.63 -8.01
CA ALA A 365 -34.58 -21.61 -7.55
C ALA A 365 -34.48 -20.31 -8.38
N THR A 366 -33.93 -20.41 -9.59
CA THR A 366 -33.70 -19.29 -10.51
C THR A 366 -34.99 -18.68 -11.05
#